data_AF-A0A8T7E2W1-F1
#
_entry.id   AF-A0A8T7E2W1-F1
#
_cell.length_a   1.000
_cell.length_b   1.000
_cell.length_c   1.000
_cell.angle_alpha   90.00
_cell.angle_beta   90.00
_cell.angle_gamma   90.00
#
_symmetry.space_group_name_H-M   'P 1'
#
loop_
_entity.id
_entity.type
_entity.pdbx_description
1 polymer ?
#
loop_
_entity_poly.entity_id
_entity_poly.type
_entity_poly.pdbx_seq_one_letter_code
_entity_poly.pdbx_strand_id
1 'polypeptide(L)'
;VVALYPRHFIGVCQLPQSPGVAVDSCIGELQRCVTELGFVGCNLNPDPSGGHWTSRPLTDRDWYPLYEKMVELDVPAMVHVSGSCNDNFHATGAHYINADTTAFMQFIQGDLFSDFPDLRFVIPHGGGAAPYHWGRYRGLADMLNKPPLDEHVMRNVFFDTCVYHQPGIDLLFEVIDIDNILFGSEMIGAVRGIDPRTGHYFDDTKRYVDKLGLSVEDQRKVYEHNARRIYPRLDAALTAQGR
;
A
#
# COMPACT_ATOMS: atom_id res chain seq x y z
N VAL A 1 -9.69 19.55 -4.11
CA VAL A 1 -10.28 18.45 -4.92
C VAL A 1 -11.47 17.81 -4.22
N VAL A 2 -11.29 17.19 -3.04
CA VAL A 2 -12.37 16.51 -2.29
C VAL A 2 -13.62 17.37 -2.12
N ALA A 3 -13.49 18.62 -1.66
CA ALA A 3 -14.64 19.53 -1.51
C ALA A 3 -15.41 19.81 -2.81
N LEU A 4 -14.74 19.78 -3.96
CA LEU A 4 -15.37 20.00 -5.27
C LEU A 4 -16.04 18.73 -5.82
N TYR A 5 -15.53 17.56 -5.45
CA TYR A 5 -15.95 16.26 -6.01
C TYR A 5 -16.08 15.18 -4.92
N PRO A 6 -16.87 15.41 -3.85
CA PRO A 6 -16.87 14.57 -2.65
C PRO A 6 -17.44 13.16 -2.85
N ARG A 7 -18.16 12.93 -3.95
CA ARG A 7 -18.66 11.61 -4.33
C ARG A 7 -17.62 10.73 -5.05
N HIS A 8 -16.56 11.35 -5.58
CA HIS A 8 -15.55 10.69 -6.42
C HIS A 8 -14.19 10.58 -5.74
N PHE A 9 -13.85 11.51 -4.83
CA PHE A 9 -12.56 11.54 -4.17
C PHE A 9 -12.70 11.63 -2.66
N ILE A 10 -11.81 10.90 -1.99
CA ILE A 10 -11.55 11.01 -0.56
C ILE A 10 -10.05 11.24 -0.35
N GLY A 11 -9.67 11.94 0.72
CA GLY A 11 -8.28 12.35 0.93
C GLY A 11 -7.43 11.30 1.64
N VAL A 12 -6.18 11.17 1.20
CA VAL A 12 -5.05 10.52 1.90
C VAL A 12 -3.92 11.55 1.93
N CYS A 13 -3.20 11.68 3.05
CA CYS A 13 -2.22 12.76 3.21
C CYS A 13 -0.80 12.29 2.92
N GLN A 14 -0.02 13.14 2.26
CA GLN A 14 1.43 13.04 2.29
C GLN A 14 1.94 13.59 3.63
N LEU A 15 2.86 12.88 4.28
CA LEU A 15 3.50 13.34 5.51
C LEU A 15 4.69 14.27 5.21
N PRO A 16 4.97 15.28 6.06
CA PRO A 16 6.07 16.23 5.88
C PRO A 16 7.42 15.63 6.30
N GLN A 17 7.72 14.40 5.86
CA GLN A 17 8.98 13.72 6.17
C GLN A 17 10.17 14.40 5.50
N SER A 18 11.31 14.41 6.18
CA SER A 18 12.56 14.98 5.67
C SER A 18 13.77 14.19 6.18
N PRO A 19 14.86 14.04 5.40
CA PRO A 19 16.06 13.34 5.84
C PRO A 19 16.61 13.86 7.17
N GLY A 20 16.86 12.96 8.12
CA GLY A 20 17.43 13.31 9.43
C GLY A 20 16.45 13.98 10.40
N VAL A 21 15.19 14.17 10.02
CA VAL A 21 14.14 14.68 10.91
C VAL A 21 13.35 13.50 11.49
N ALA A 22 13.13 13.52 12.81
CA ALA A 22 12.35 12.50 13.49
C ALA A 22 10.92 12.43 12.93
N VAL A 23 10.38 11.22 12.80
CA VAL A 23 9.08 10.99 12.16
C VAL A 23 7.90 11.46 13.01
N ASP A 24 8.07 11.61 14.32
CA ASP A 24 7.07 12.18 15.22
C ASP A 24 6.68 13.63 14.84
N SER A 25 7.56 14.36 14.14
CA SER A 25 7.25 15.66 13.53
C SER A 25 6.08 15.60 12.53
N CYS A 26 5.76 14.43 11.98
CA CYS A 26 4.65 14.22 11.05
C CYS A 26 3.29 14.07 11.74
N ILE A 27 3.25 13.83 13.06
CA ILE A 27 2.02 13.57 13.82
C ILE A 27 1.02 14.71 13.70
N GLY A 28 1.51 15.96 13.77
CA GLY A 28 0.64 17.14 13.65
C GLY A 28 -0.10 17.21 12.32
N GLU A 29 0.58 16.90 11.21
CA GLU A 29 -0.05 16.90 9.89
C GLU A 29 -1.02 15.72 9.72
N LEU A 30 -0.66 14.53 10.19
CA LEU A 30 -1.56 13.37 10.17
C LEU A 30 -2.87 13.69 10.92
N GLN A 31 -2.75 14.24 12.12
CA GLN A 31 -3.90 14.61 12.94
C GLN A 31 -4.77 15.68 12.25
N ARG A 32 -4.15 16.74 11.71
CA ARG A 32 -4.88 17.80 10.99
C ARG A 32 -5.63 17.25 9.78
N CYS A 33 -4.96 16.47 8.93
CA CYS A 33 -5.58 15.88 7.74
C CYS A 33 -6.76 14.97 8.09
N VAL A 34 -6.60 14.13 9.11
CA VAL A 34 -7.64 13.18 9.50
C VAL A 34 -8.81 13.87 10.19
N THR A 35 -8.54 14.69 11.21
CA THR A 35 -9.58 15.21 12.11
C THR A 35 -10.24 16.49 11.60
N GLU A 36 -9.53 17.31 10.84
CA GLU A 36 -10.06 18.57 10.32
C GLU A 36 -10.47 18.46 8.84
N LEU A 37 -9.75 17.66 8.03
CA LEU A 37 -10.00 17.56 6.58
C LEU A 37 -10.73 16.28 6.16
N GLY A 38 -10.97 15.35 7.09
CA GLY A 38 -11.69 14.10 6.81
C GLY A 38 -10.91 13.10 5.95
N PHE A 39 -9.58 13.13 6.04
CA PHE A 39 -8.74 12.16 5.32
C PHE A 39 -8.81 10.80 5.99
N VAL A 40 -8.63 9.73 5.20
CA VAL A 40 -8.86 8.35 5.64
C VAL A 40 -7.59 7.52 5.79
N GLY A 41 -6.43 8.09 5.45
CA GLY A 41 -5.15 7.40 5.44
C GLY A 41 -3.99 8.37 5.21
N CYS A 42 -2.77 7.84 5.21
CA CYS A 42 -1.58 8.57 4.80
C CYS A 42 -0.70 7.78 3.81
N ASN A 43 0.19 8.47 3.12
CA ASN A 43 1.33 7.88 2.43
C ASN A 43 2.55 8.02 3.35
N LEU A 44 3.18 6.91 3.66
CA LEU A 44 4.38 6.83 4.51
C LEU A 44 5.59 6.51 3.64
N ASN A 45 6.55 7.42 3.59
CA ASN A 45 7.79 7.22 2.86
C ASN A 45 8.81 6.45 3.71
N PRO A 46 9.19 5.21 3.34
CA PRO A 46 10.18 4.44 4.10
C PRO A 46 11.61 4.98 3.93
N ASP A 47 11.87 5.75 2.87
CA ASP A 47 13.17 6.35 2.56
C ASP A 47 13.04 7.84 2.18
N PRO A 48 12.89 8.75 3.16
CA PRO A 48 12.85 10.19 2.89
C PRO A 48 14.14 10.72 2.24
N SER A 49 15.23 9.95 2.24
CA SER A 49 16.49 10.34 1.57
C SER A 49 16.45 10.24 0.05
N GLY A 50 15.43 9.59 -0.53
CA GLY A 50 15.19 9.62 -1.97
C GLY A 50 16.14 8.74 -2.78
N GLY A 51 16.31 7.47 -2.40
CA GLY A 51 17.08 6.50 -3.19
C GLY A 51 18.42 6.08 -2.57
N HIS A 52 18.73 6.55 -1.35
CA HIS A 52 19.94 6.18 -0.64
C HIS A 52 19.71 5.16 0.47
N TRP A 53 18.45 4.91 0.88
CA TRP A 53 18.11 3.96 1.94
C TRP A 53 18.88 4.21 3.25
N THR A 54 19.00 5.48 3.62
CA THR A 54 19.69 5.89 4.86
C THR A 54 18.77 5.94 6.09
N SER A 55 17.46 5.76 5.87
CA SER A 55 16.45 5.69 6.92
C SER A 55 16.49 4.35 7.68
N ARG A 56 15.92 4.33 8.88
CA ARG A 56 15.71 3.11 9.66
C ARG A 56 14.62 2.23 9.01
N PRO A 57 14.71 0.89 9.14
CA PRO A 57 13.65 0.01 8.64
C PRO A 57 12.32 0.31 9.33
N LEU A 58 11.19 0.00 8.68
CA LEU A 58 9.83 0.24 9.20
C LEU A 58 9.51 -0.54 10.49
N THR A 59 10.38 -1.48 10.89
CA THR A 59 10.26 -2.23 12.14
C THR A 59 10.97 -1.56 13.32
N ASP A 60 11.72 -0.49 13.06
CA ASP A 60 12.46 0.26 14.08
C ASP A 60 11.52 1.08 14.98
N ARG A 61 11.91 1.26 16.24
CA ARG A 61 11.13 1.99 17.24
C ARG A 61 11.05 3.48 16.96
N ASP A 62 11.94 4.02 16.14
CA ASP A 62 11.85 5.41 15.68
C ASP A 62 10.49 5.71 15.01
N TRP A 63 9.82 4.71 14.42
CA TRP A 63 8.50 4.86 13.79
C TRP A 63 7.30 4.75 14.74
N TYR A 64 7.49 4.21 15.95
CA TYR A 64 6.39 3.82 16.84
C TYR A 64 5.48 5.00 17.23
N PRO A 65 6.00 6.22 17.52
CA PRO A 65 5.12 7.36 17.81
C PRO A 65 4.12 7.66 16.70
N LEU A 66 4.53 7.47 15.43
CA LEU A 66 3.63 7.63 14.30
C LEU A 66 2.63 6.47 14.21
N TYR A 67 3.06 5.22 14.46
CA TYR A 67 2.18 4.05 14.44
C TYR A 67 1.12 4.10 15.54
N GLU A 68 1.49 4.52 16.75
CA GLU A 68 0.54 4.80 17.84
C GLU A 68 -0.53 5.80 17.38
N LYS A 69 -0.12 6.87 16.70
CA LYS A 69 -1.06 7.86 16.17
C LYS A 69 -1.93 7.29 15.04
N MET A 70 -1.38 6.47 14.16
CA MET A 70 -2.14 5.80 13.10
C MET A 70 -3.21 4.86 13.68
N VAL A 71 -2.88 4.10 14.73
CA VAL A 71 -3.81 3.22 15.44
C VAL A 71 -4.85 4.02 16.23
N GLU A 72 -4.45 5.05 16.97
CA GLU A 72 -5.37 5.95 17.68
C GLU A 72 -6.38 6.59 16.72
N LEU A 73 -5.89 7.03 15.56
CA LEU A 73 -6.74 7.57 14.53
C LEU A 73 -7.43 6.45 13.75
N ASP A 74 -7.08 5.18 13.82
CA ASP A 74 -7.69 4.13 13.01
C ASP A 74 -7.56 4.37 11.49
N VAL A 75 -6.35 4.71 11.04
CA VAL A 75 -6.02 4.95 9.63
C VAL A 75 -4.84 4.07 9.16
N PRO A 76 -4.92 3.48 7.94
CA PRO A 76 -3.80 2.76 7.36
C PRO A 76 -2.80 3.73 6.72
N ALA A 77 -1.61 3.21 6.38
CA ALA A 77 -0.66 3.90 5.52
C ALA A 77 -0.37 3.11 4.23
N MET A 78 -0.27 3.80 3.11
CA MET A 78 0.39 3.25 1.92
C MET A 78 1.90 3.48 2.03
N VAL A 79 2.70 2.42 1.90
CA VAL A 79 4.15 2.53 1.85
C VAL A 79 4.53 3.08 0.48
N HIS A 80 5.04 4.32 0.44
CA HIS A 80 5.25 5.01 -0.83
C HIS A 80 6.44 5.96 -0.76
N VAL A 81 7.48 5.65 -1.55
CA VAL A 81 8.65 6.53 -1.74
C VAL A 81 8.33 7.70 -2.67
N SER A 82 9.32 8.55 -3.00
CA SER A 82 9.14 9.68 -3.92
C SER A 82 10.16 9.62 -5.06
N GLY A 83 10.47 10.75 -5.69
CA GLY A 83 11.55 10.83 -6.67
C GLY A 83 12.88 10.30 -6.12
N SER A 84 13.67 9.66 -6.99
CA SER A 84 15.03 9.23 -6.68
C SER A 84 16.02 10.32 -7.08
N CYS A 85 16.94 10.68 -6.19
CA CYS A 85 18.13 11.47 -6.49
C CYS A 85 19.39 10.61 -6.66
N ASN A 86 19.21 9.29 -6.80
CA ASN A 86 20.27 8.32 -7.06
C ASN A 86 20.22 7.86 -8.51
N ASP A 87 21.29 8.13 -9.27
CA ASP A 87 21.41 7.82 -10.71
C ASP A 87 21.24 6.33 -11.04
N ASN A 88 21.44 5.43 -10.06
CA ASN A 88 21.23 4.00 -10.24
C ASN A 88 19.76 3.60 -10.33
N PHE A 89 18.84 4.44 -9.82
CA PHE A 89 17.44 4.08 -9.64
C PHE A 89 16.51 5.08 -10.35
N HIS A 90 15.92 4.64 -11.46
CA HIS A 90 14.79 5.35 -12.06
C HIS A 90 13.61 5.34 -11.06
N ALA A 91 12.99 6.51 -10.82
CA ALA A 91 11.99 6.68 -9.76
C ALA A 91 10.84 5.67 -9.84
N THR A 92 9.97 5.79 -10.84
CA THR A 92 8.74 4.97 -10.94
C THR A 92 8.96 3.57 -11.49
N GLY A 93 10.12 3.30 -12.09
CA GLY A 93 10.41 2.05 -12.80
C GLY A 93 11.37 1.11 -12.08
N ALA A 94 12.03 1.60 -11.03
CA ALA A 94 12.95 0.82 -10.21
C ALA A 94 12.77 1.16 -8.73
N HIS A 95 12.94 2.43 -8.33
CA HIS A 95 12.95 2.83 -6.93
C HIS A 95 11.65 2.46 -6.21
N TYR A 96 10.49 2.67 -6.83
CA TYR A 96 9.18 2.31 -6.27
C TYR A 96 9.09 0.81 -6.00
N ILE A 97 9.31 -0.02 -7.03
CA ILE A 97 9.24 -1.48 -6.95
C ILE A 97 10.28 -2.05 -5.96
N ASN A 98 11.47 -1.45 -5.89
CA ASN A 98 12.48 -1.81 -4.91
C ASN A 98 12.03 -1.51 -3.48
N ALA A 99 11.36 -0.37 -3.26
CA ALA A 99 10.86 0.00 -1.95
C ALA A 99 9.72 -0.86 -1.46
N ASP A 100 8.78 -1.21 -2.35
CA ASP A 100 7.69 -2.14 -2.05
C ASP A 100 8.24 -3.48 -1.55
N THR A 101 9.18 -4.02 -2.32
CA THR A 101 9.85 -5.30 -2.04
C THR A 101 10.66 -5.25 -0.74
N THR A 102 11.34 -4.12 -0.48
CA THR A 102 12.16 -3.95 0.71
C THR A 102 11.30 -3.81 1.96
N ALA A 103 10.23 -3.02 1.91
CA ALA A 103 9.29 -2.88 3.03
C ALA A 103 8.67 -4.23 3.41
N PHE A 104 8.24 -5.02 2.42
CA PHE A 104 7.70 -6.36 2.67
C PHE A 104 8.72 -7.27 3.38
N MET A 105 9.97 -7.29 2.91
CA MET A 105 11.03 -8.07 3.57
C MET A 105 11.32 -7.58 4.99
N GLN A 106 11.31 -6.26 5.23
CA GLN A 106 11.50 -5.69 6.57
C GLN A 106 10.41 -6.19 7.54
N PHE A 107 9.15 -6.21 7.10
CA PHE A 107 8.05 -6.74 7.91
C PHE A 107 8.21 -8.24 8.23
N ILE A 108 8.70 -9.04 7.27
CA ILE A 108 9.02 -10.45 7.53
C ILE A 108 10.14 -10.58 8.58
N GLN A 109 11.20 -9.78 8.48
CA GLN A 109 12.35 -9.86 9.39
C GLN A 109 12.01 -9.46 10.83
N GLY A 110 11.13 -8.46 11.01
CA GLY A 110 10.71 -7.99 12.32
C GLY A 110 9.48 -8.72 12.87
N ASP A 111 8.90 -8.15 13.93
CA ASP A 111 7.67 -8.61 14.59
C ASP A 111 6.72 -7.42 14.87
N LEU A 112 6.74 -6.40 14.00
CA LEU A 112 6.04 -5.12 14.20
C LEU A 112 4.57 -5.29 14.60
N PHE A 113 3.87 -6.23 13.97
CA PHE A 113 2.44 -6.45 14.20
C PHE A 113 2.13 -7.19 15.51
N SER A 114 3.14 -7.71 16.21
CA SER A 114 2.97 -8.17 17.60
C SER A 114 2.80 -6.98 18.55
N ASP A 115 3.51 -5.89 18.30
CA ASP A 115 3.41 -4.64 19.07
C ASP A 115 2.18 -3.82 18.64
N PHE A 116 1.83 -3.84 17.35
CA PHE A 116 0.65 -3.16 16.79
C PHE A 116 -0.25 -4.08 15.95
N PRO A 117 -1.08 -4.94 16.57
CA PRO A 117 -1.97 -5.86 15.86
C PRO A 117 -2.99 -5.18 14.94
N ASP A 118 -3.35 -3.93 15.23
CA ASP A 118 -4.32 -3.15 14.46
C ASP A 118 -3.68 -2.27 13.37
N LEU A 119 -2.34 -2.22 13.28
CA LEU A 119 -1.65 -1.41 12.27
C LEU A 119 -1.84 -2.01 10.87
N ARG A 120 -2.08 -1.16 9.88
CA ARG A 120 -2.41 -1.61 8.51
C ARG A 120 -1.57 -0.88 7.48
N PHE A 121 -0.93 -1.64 6.60
CA PHE A 121 -0.15 -1.12 5.49
C PHE A 121 -0.67 -1.60 4.14
N VAL A 122 -0.71 -0.69 3.17
CA VAL A 122 -0.84 -1.03 1.75
C VAL A 122 0.53 -0.90 1.11
N ILE A 123 1.03 -1.97 0.51
CA ILE A 123 2.21 -1.89 -0.37
C ILE A 123 1.68 -1.83 -1.82
N PRO A 124 1.95 -0.73 -2.55
CA PRO A 124 1.42 -0.52 -3.88
C PRO A 124 2.10 -1.40 -4.93
N HIS A 125 1.72 -1.22 -6.20
CA HIS A 125 2.27 -1.89 -7.38
C HIS A 125 2.20 -3.42 -7.27
N GLY A 126 1.11 -3.94 -6.68
CA GLY A 126 0.96 -5.38 -6.41
C GLY A 126 1.98 -5.94 -5.42
N GLY A 127 2.50 -5.12 -4.49
CA GLY A 127 3.53 -5.58 -3.55
C GLY A 127 4.94 -5.63 -4.15
N GLY A 128 5.18 -4.90 -5.25
CA GLY A 128 6.44 -4.92 -5.98
C GLY A 128 6.78 -6.31 -6.53
N ALA A 129 7.89 -6.89 -6.08
CA ALA A 129 8.29 -8.24 -6.49
C ALA A 129 7.80 -9.35 -5.54
N ALA A 130 7.04 -9.01 -4.48
CA ALA A 130 6.68 -9.97 -3.44
C ALA A 130 5.83 -11.15 -3.94
N PRO A 131 4.69 -10.96 -4.64
CA PRO A 131 3.92 -12.09 -5.18
C PRO A 131 4.70 -12.90 -6.21
N TYR A 132 5.49 -12.24 -7.07
CA TYR A 132 6.30 -12.92 -8.07
C TYR A 132 7.34 -13.87 -7.45
N HIS A 133 7.84 -13.51 -6.27
CA HIS A 133 8.78 -14.32 -5.49
C HIS A 133 8.16 -14.92 -4.24
N TRP A 134 6.85 -15.17 -4.22
CA TRP A 134 6.12 -15.58 -3.01
C TRP A 134 6.71 -16.82 -2.32
N GLY A 135 7.07 -17.84 -3.11
CA GLY A 135 7.73 -19.04 -2.60
C GLY A 135 9.09 -18.76 -1.92
N ARG A 136 9.85 -17.77 -2.40
CA ARG A 136 11.10 -17.35 -1.75
C ARG A 136 10.81 -16.71 -0.39
N TYR A 137 9.80 -15.85 -0.29
CA TYR A 137 9.46 -15.21 0.98
C TYR A 137 8.92 -16.19 2.01
N ARG A 138 8.10 -17.16 1.59
CA ARG A 138 7.66 -18.27 2.45
C ARG A 138 8.86 -19.07 2.99
N GLY A 139 9.78 -19.47 2.11
CA GLY A 139 11.00 -20.17 2.53
C GLY A 139 11.93 -19.32 3.42
N LEU A 140 12.00 -18.00 3.19
CA LEU A 140 12.77 -17.10 4.06
C LEU A 140 12.15 -16.95 5.45
N ALA A 141 10.83 -16.97 5.58
CA ALA A 141 10.17 -17.00 6.88
C ALA A 141 10.61 -18.23 7.68
N ASP A 142 10.60 -19.42 7.05
CA ASP A 142 11.10 -20.65 7.68
C ASP A 142 12.57 -20.51 8.10
N MET A 143 13.44 -20.01 7.21
CA MET A 143 14.88 -19.85 7.48
C MET A 143 15.17 -18.84 8.60
N LEU A 144 14.28 -17.85 8.80
CA LEU A 144 14.37 -16.86 9.86
C LEU A 144 13.64 -17.30 11.14
N ASN A 145 13.06 -18.50 11.18
CA ASN A 145 12.20 -19.00 12.25
C ASN A 145 11.02 -18.06 12.57
N LYS A 146 10.40 -17.51 11.52
CA LYS A 146 9.21 -16.67 11.62
C LYS A 146 7.94 -17.50 11.39
N PRO A 147 6.78 -17.06 11.90
CA PRO A 147 5.52 -17.72 11.58
C PRO A 147 5.22 -17.65 10.07
N PRO A 148 4.30 -18.51 9.58
CA PRO A 148 3.77 -18.43 8.23
C PRO A 148 3.29 -17.01 7.87
N LEU A 149 3.47 -16.60 6.61
CA LEU A 149 3.23 -15.21 6.18
C LEU A 149 1.78 -14.76 6.40
N ASP A 150 0.81 -15.66 6.26
CA ASP A 150 -0.62 -15.45 6.50
C ASP A 150 -0.93 -15.10 7.97
N GLU A 151 -0.11 -15.56 8.91
CA GLU A 151 -0.23 -15.22 10.33
C GLU A 151 0.67 -14.05 10.72
N HIS A 152 1.88 -13.97 10.15
CA HIS A 152 2.93 -13.05 10.55
C HIS A 152 2.78 -11.65 9.96
N VAL A 153 2.42 -11.54 8.68
CA VAL A 153 2.47 -10.27 7.92
C VAL A 153 1.12 -9.95 7.28
N MET A 154 0.46 -10.94 6.67
CA MET A 154 -0.71 -10.70 5.83
C MET A 154 -1.99 -10.41 6.63
N ARG A 155 -1.99 -10.46 7.96
CA ARG A 155 -3.10 -9.87 8.74
C ARG A 155 -3.12 -8.34 8.67
N ASN A 156 -1.97 -7.74 8.37
CA ASN A 156 -1.73 -6.31 8.49
C ASN A 156 -1.28 -5.66 7.17
N VAL A 157 -0.78 -6.46 6.22
CA VAL A 157 -0.26 -5.98 4.93
C VAL A 157 -1.19 -6.37 3.78
N PHE A 158 -1.44 -5.40 2.90
CA PHE A 158 -2.32 -5.51 1.76
C PHE A 158 -1.62 -5.02 0.49
N PHE A 159 -2.02 -5.53 -0.68
CA PHE A 159 -1.49 -5.12 -1.97
C PHE A 159 -2.58 -4.51 -2.85
N ASP A 160 -2.21 -3.48 -3.63
CA ASP A 160 -3.11 -2.96 -4.65
C ASP A 160 -3.05 -3.78 -5.95
N THR A 161 -3.90 -3.44 -6.93
CA THR A 161 -3.87 -4.04 -8.27
C THR A 161 -3.16 -3.17 -9.31
N CYS A 162 -2.20 -2.32 -8.93
CA CYS A 162 -1.43 -1.48 -9.86
C CYS A 162 -0.36 -2.30 -10.62
N VAL A 163 -0.81 -3.34 -11.32
CA VAL A 163 0.01 -4.27 -12.10
C VAL A 163 -0.46 -4.21 -13.55
N TYR A 164 0.38 -3.64 -14.42
CA TYR A 164 -0.04 -3.16 -15.75
C TYR A 164 0.01 -4.21 -16.87
N HIS A 165 -0.43 -5.43 -16.57
CA HIS A 165 -0.72 -6.45 -17.58
C HIS A 165 -1.50 -7.63 -17.00
N GLN A 166 -2.20 -8.38 -17.85
CA GLN A 166 -3.00 -9.52 -17.42
C GLN A 166 -2.19 -10.59 -16.64
N PRO A 167 -1.02 -11.07 -17.13
CA PRO A 167 -0.33 -12.17 -16.45
C PRO A 167 0.14 -11.83 -15.03
N GLY A 168 0.46 -10.57 -14.76
CA GLY A 168 0.84 -10.13 -13.42
C GLY A 168 -0.36 -10.07 -12.48
N ILE A 169 -1.54 -9.65 -12.97
CA ILE A 169 -2.78 -9.70 -12.20
C ILE A 169 -3.22 -11.15 -11.96
N ASP A 170 -3.10 -12.03 -12.97
CA ASP A 170 -3.39 -13.46 -12.82
C ASP A 170 -2.55 -14.06 -11.68
N LEU A 171 -1.23 -13.78 -11.66
CA LEU A 171 -0.32 -14.27 -10.62
C LEU A 171 -0.63 -13.70 -9.24
N LEU A 172 -0.92 -12.39 -9.15
CA LEU A 172 -1.27 -11.74 -7.88
C LEU A 172 -2.45 -12.47 -7.21
N PHE A 173 -3.49 -12.78 -7.98
CA PHE A 173 -4.68 -13.48 -7.51
C PHE A 173 -4.50 -14.98 -7.29
N GLU A 174 -3.47 -15.58 -7.87
CA GLU A 174 -3.13 -16.99 -7.65
C GLU A 174 -2.47 -17.22 -6.30
N VAL A 175 -1.60 -16.31 -5.86
CA VAL A 175 -0.70 -16.56 -4.71
C VAL A 175 -1.00 -15.73 -3.47
N ILE A 176 -1.79 -14.66 -3.60
CA ILE A 176 -2.19 -13.78 -2.49
C ILE A 176 -3.67 -13.98 -2.20
N ASP A 177 -4.01 -14.08 -0.92
CA ASP A 177 -5.39 -14.21 -0.48
C ASP A 177 -6.22 -13.00 -0.94
N ILE A 178 -7.44 -13.26 -1.40
CA ILE A 178 -8.29 -12.20 -1.96
C ILE A 178 -8.62 -11.10 -0.96
N ASP A 179 -8.63 -11.42 0.34
CA ASP A 179 -8.85 -10.44 1.41
C ASP A 179 -7.65 -9.48 1.58
N ASN A 180 -6.51 -9.78 0.95
CA ASN A 180 -5.31 -8.94 0.94
C ASN A 180 -5.16 -8.08 -0.32
N ILE A 181 -6.11 -8.15 -1.26
CA ILE A 181 -6.04 -7.45 -2.54
C ILE A 181 -7.05 -6.29 -2.57
N LEU A 182 -6.57 -5.10 -2.92
CA LEU A 182 -7.37 -3.89 -3.10
C LEU A 182 -7.29 -3.41 -4.53
N PHE A 183 -8.43 -3.04 -5.10
CA PHE A 183 -8.43 -2.41 -6.41
C PHE A 183 -7.65 -1.08 -6.39
N GLY A 184 -6.73 -0.93 -7.34
CA GLY A 184 -5.96 0.27 -7.61
C GLY A 184 -5.52 0.33 -9.06
N SER A 185 -5.36 1.54 -9.60
CA SER A 185 -4.94 1.75 -10.99
C SER A 185 -3.85 2.81 -11.17
N GLU A 186 -3.68 3.72 -10.21
CA GLU A 186 -2.77 4.87 -10.30
C GLU A 186 -2.88 5.64 -11.64
N MET A 187 -4.11 5.82 -12.14
CA MET A 187 -4.34 6.40 -13.46
C MET A 187 -3.73 7.80 -13.59
N ILE A 188 -3.23 8.14 -14.80
CA ILE A 188 -2.54 9.42 -15.06
C ILE A 188 -1.20 9.51 -14.27
N GLY A 189 -0.68 8.37 -13.83
CA GLY A 189 0.59 8.22 -13.11
C GLY A 189 1.77 7.94 -14.03
N ALA A 190 2.51 6.88 -13.69
CA ALA A 190 3.76 6.48 -14.32
C ALA A 190 3.64 6.07 -15.80
N VAL A 191 2.64 5.27 -16.16
CA VAL A 191 2.48 4.73 -17.53
C VAL A 191 1.10 5.10 -18.08
N ARG A 192 1.07 6.13 -18.93
CA ARG A 192 -0.17 6.73 -19.48
C ARG A 192 -0.49 6.26 -20.91
N GLY A 193 0.35 5.40 -21.46
CA GLY A 193 0.26 4.97 -22.85
C GLY A 193 -0.76 3.85 -23.06
N ILE A 194 -1.18 3.70 -24.31
CA ILE A 194 -1.90 2.52 -24.78
C ILE A 194 -0.88 1.41 -25.02
N ASP A 195 -1.16 0.21 -24.52
CA ASP A 195 -0.43 -1.00 -24.86
C ASP A 195 -0.74 -1.38 -26.32
N PRO A 196 0.26 -1.36 -27.22
CA PRO A 196 0.04 -1.67 -28.63
C PRO A 196 -0.39 -3.12 -28.87
N ARG A 197 -0.21 -4.02 -27.90
CA ARG A 197 -0.60 -5.44 -28.02
C ARG A 197 -2.06 -5.69 -27.70
N THR A 198 -2.66 -4.84 -26.88
CA THR A 198 -4.04 -5.02 -26.41
C THR A 198 -4.97 -3.92 -26.91
N GLY A 199 -4.44 -2.77 -27.33
CA GLY A 199 -5.24 -1.61 -27.75
C GLY A 199 -5.90 -0.87 -26.59
N HIS A 200 -5.49 -1.15 -25.35
CA HIS A 200 -6.01 -0.53 -24.13
C HIS A 200 -4.90 0.17 -23.35
N TYR A 201 -5.26 1.11 -22.47
CA TYR A 201 -4.31 1.72 -21.57
C TYR A 201 -3.68 0.69 -20.63
N PHE A 202 -2.38 0.83 -20.36
CA PHE A 202 -1.68 0.01 -19.38
C PHE A 202 -2.26 0.13 -17.97
N ASP A 203 -2.69 1.34 -17.59
CA ASP A 203 -3.23 1.70 -16.28
C ASP A 203 -4.76 1.51 -16.17
N ASP A 204 -5.43 0.92 -17.16
CA ASP A 204 -6.83 0.50 -17.07
C ASP A 204 -6.93 -0.89 -16.39
N THR A 205 -6.48 -0.93 -15.13
CA THR A 205 -6.29 -2.17 -14.36
C THR A 205 -7.60 -2.91 -14.07
N LYS A 206 -8.75 -2.20 -14.12
CA LYS A 206 -10.07 -2.82 -13.97
C LYS A 206 -10.29 -3.92 -15.00
N ARG A 207 -9.81 -3.72 -16.24
CA ARG A 207 -9.93 -4.72 -17.32
C ARG A 207 -9.30 -6.05 -16.94
N TYR A 208 -8.16 -6.00 -16.24
CA TYR A 208 -7.45 -7.22 -15.86
C TYR A 208 -8.21 -7.99 -14.78
N VAL A 209 -8.71 -7.28 -13.76
CA VAL A 209 -9.51 -7.88 -12.69
C VAL A 209 -10.85 -8.43 -13.23
N ASP A 210 -11.52 -7.71 -14.14
CA ASP A 210 -12.77 -8.17 -14.77
C ASP A 210 -12.56 -9.48 -15.55
N LYS A 211 -11.39 -9.68 -16.15
CA LYS A 211 -11.07 -10.86 -16.97
C LYS A 211 -10.78 -12.11 -16.15
N LEU A 212 -10.51 -11.99 -14.84
CA LEU A 212 -10.26 -13.13 -13.96
C LEU A 212 -11.49 -14.04 -13.78
N GLY A 213 -12.70 -13.53 -14.06
CA GLY A 213 -13.93 -14.33 -13.91
C GLY A 213 -14.28 -14.63 -12.45
N LEU A 214 -13.88 -13.76 -11.52
CA LEU A 214 -14.19 -13.86 -10.10
C LEU A 214 -15.70 -13.93 -9.84
N SER A 215 -16.10 -14.57 -8.73
CA SER A 215 -17.47 -14.55 -8.26
C SER A 215 -17.93 -13.11 -7.95
N VAL A 216 -19.24 -12.85 -7.96
CA VAL A 216 -19.77 -11.51 -7.61
C VAL A 216 -19.35 -11.08 -6.20
N GLU A 217 -19.24 -12.04 -5.28
CA GLU A 217 -18.77 -11.78 -3.91
C GLU A 217 -17.30 -11.36 -3.89
N ASP A 218 -16.44 -12.10 -4.60
CA ASP A 218 -15.02 -11.82 -4.71
C ASP A 218 -14.72 -10.51 -5.44
N GLN A 219 -15.49 -10.18 -6.48
CA GLN A 219 -15.41 -8.87 -7.13
C GLN A 219 -15.72 -7.74 -6.14
N ARG A 220 -16.75 -7.90 -5.31
CA ARG A 220 -17.10 -6.90 -4.29
C ARG A 220 -16.02 -6.76 -3.23
N LYS A 221 -15.35 -7.85 -2.85
CA LYS A 221 -14.19 -7.79 -1.94
C LYS A 221 -13.10 -6.87 -2.49
N VAL A 222 -12.66 -7.12 -3.71
CA VAL A 222 -11.55 -6.39 -4.35
C VAL A 222 -11.91 -4.94 -4.65
N TYR A 223 -13.10 -4.70 -5.22
CA TYR A 223 -13.50 -3.36 -5.64
C TYR A 223 -13.97 -2.47 -4.50
N GLU A 224 -14.38 -3.03 -3.36
CA GLU A 224 -15.01 -2.25 -2.30
C GLU A 224 -14.71 -2.76 -0.89
N HIS A 225 -15.10 -3.98 -0.55
CA HIS A 225 -15.20 -4.38 0.86
C HIS A 225 -13.83 -4.43 1.55
N ASN A 226 -12.77 -4.84 0.86
CA ASN A 226 -11.42 -4.82 1.41
C ASN A 226 -10.96 -3.39 1.72
N ALA A 227 -11.21 -2.45 0.81
CA ALA A 227 -10.90 -1.03 1.05
C ALA A 227 -11.70 -0.47 2.22
N ARG A 228 -13.03 -0.73 2.29
CA ARG A 228 -13.86 -0.29 3.42
C ARG A 228 -13.38 -0.88 4.75
N ARG A 229 -12.96 -2.15 4.76
CA ARG A 229 -12.42 -2.81 5.96
C ARG A 229 -11.11 -2.20 6.44
N ILE A 230 -10.16 -1.90 5.56
CA ILE A 230 -8.83 -1.41 5.99
C ILE A 230 -8.77 0.11 6.15
N TYR A 231 -9.72 0.84 5.56
CA TYR A 231 -9.96 2.28 5.75
C TYR A 231 -11.30 2.52 6.49
N PRO A 232 -11.40 2.29 7.82
CA PRO A 232 -12.68 2.39 8.53
C PRO A 232 -13.34 3.77 8.44
N ARG A 233 -12.54 4.84 8.34
CA ARG A 233 -13.08 6.18 8.08
C ARG A 233 -13.70 6.36 6.70
N LEU A 234 -13.22 5.65 5.69
CA LEU A 234 -13.89 5.61 4.37
C LEU A 234 -15.23 4.90 4.52
N ASP A 235 -15.27 3.76 5.20
CA ASP A 235 -16.51 3.03 5.44
C ASP A 235 -17.55 3.88 6.19
N ALA A 236 -17.14 4.55 7.27
CA ALA A 236 -18.00 5.45 8.01
C ALA A 236 -18.51 6.62 7.15
N ALA A 237 -17.64 7.21 6.32
CA ALA A 237 -18.01 8.31 5.43
C ALA A 237 -19.00 7.87 4.34
N LEU A 238 -18.85 6.66 3.78
CA LEU A 238 -19.78 6.09 2.80
C LEU A 238 -21.12 5.75 3.46
N THR A 239 -21.09 5.13 4.64
CA THR A 239 -22.30 4.78 5.41
C THR A 239 -23.12 6.03 5.76
N ALA A 240 -22.46 7.12 6.18
CA ALA A 240 -23.10 8.40 6.44
C ALA A 240 -23.74 9.03 5.18
N GLN A 241 -23.28 8.65 3.98
CA GLN A 241 -23.87 9.04 2.70
C GLN A 241 -24.98 8.10 2.21
N GLY A 242 -25.30 7.03 2.98
CA GLY A 242 -26.26 5.99 2.58
C GLY A 242 -25.73 5.07 1.48
N ARG A 243 -24.41 4.82 1.47
CA ARG A 243 -23.70 3.97 0.51
C ARG A 243 -23.03 2.76 1.17
#